data_AF-A0A2P5DNR8-F1
#
_entry.id   AF-A0A2P5DNR8-F1
#
_cell.length_a   1.000
_cell.length_b   1.000
_cell.length_c   1.000
_cell.angle_alpha   90.00
_cell.angle_beta   90.00
_cell.angle_gamma   90.00
#
_symmetry.space_group_name_H-M   'P 1'
#
loop_
_entity.id
_entity.type
_entity.pdbx_description
1 polymer ?
#
loop_
_entity_poly.entity_id
_entity_poly.type
_entity_poly.pdbx_seq_one_letter_code
_entity_poly.pdbx_strand_id
1 'polypeptide(L)'
;MASEVDTISKSIDSIIQKTSALKCSEAPINLRPNKQTAESKCRLAVEVKILGECIFVRRAIKDLISNAWRLRYPWSIGSTGFHEQNLFYMIFDYEVDKRRVMDLYPWYIDGAHIMLCDSFSDVTTLQTDFSYFCFWVQAYKIPTTLQTDFSYFCFWVQAYKIPPKFL
;
A
#
# COMPACT_ATOMS: atom_id res chain seq x y z
N MET A 1 23.15 -24.26 43.62
CA MET A 1 23.54 -23.86 42.24
C MET A 1 23.60 -25.03 41.25
N ALA A 2 24.01 -26.25 41.62
CA ALA A 2 24.03 -27.39 40.70
C ALA A 2 22.63 -27.93 40.27
N SER A 3 21.59 -27.78 41.11
CA SER A 3 20.25 -28.34 40.82
C SER A 3 19.41 -27.52 39.83
N GLU A 4 19.67 -26.22 39.69
CA GLU A 4 18.94 -25.36 38.74
C GLU A 4 19.39 -25.63 37.30
N VAL A 5 20.69 -25.85 37.09
CA VAL A 5 21.26 -26.17 35.76
C VAL A 5 20.70 -27.48 35.21
N ASP A 6 20.56 -28.49 36.05
CA ASP A 6 19.95 -29.78 35.69
C ASP A 6 18.46 -29.66 35.35
N THR A 7 17.76 -28.73 36.01
CA THR A 7 16.32 -28.51 35.78
C THR A 7 16.09 -27.81 34.43
N ILE A 8 16.95 -26.85 34.10
CA ILE A 8 16.92 -26.15 32.80
C ILE A 8 17.25 -27.12 31.67
N SER A 9 18.28 -27.96 31.84
CA SER A 9 18.69 -28.95 30.83
C SER A 9 17.54 -29.92 30.49
N LYS A 10 16.89 -30.48 31.53
CA LYS A 10 15.72 -31.36 31.35
C LYS A 10 14.54 -30.67 30.67
N SER A 11 14.35 -29.36 30.91
CA SER A 11 13.29 -28.59 30.26
C SER A 11 13.58 -28.36 28.78
N ILE A 12 14.84 -28.12 28.40
CA ILE A 12 15.26 -27.96 27.00
C ILE A 12 15.08 -29.27 26.25
N ASP A 13 15.51 -30.40 26.83
CA ASP A 13 15.35 -31.71 26.23
C ASP A 13 13.87 -32.07 26.03
N SER A 14 13.01 -31.72 27.00
CA SER A 14 11.56 -31.88 26.89
C SER A 14 10.97 -31.06 25.73
N ILE A 15 11.45 -29.83 25.51
CA ILE A 15 11.01 -28.99 24.39
C ILE A 15 11.49 -29.58 23.05
N ILE A 16 12.76 -29.98 22.95
CA ILE A 16 13.33 -30.60 21.73
C ILE A 16 12.56 -31.89 21.39
N GLN A 17 12.22 -32.69 22.39
CA GLN A 17 11.45 -33.91 22.19
C GLN A 17 10.02 -33.60 21.71
N LYS A 18 9.38 -32.57 22.28
CA LYS A 18 8.04 -32.14 21.85
C LYS A 18 8.05 -31.53 20.44
N THR A 19 9.04 -30.71 20.09
CA THR A 19 9.14 -30.09 18.76
C THR A 19 9.56 -31.09 17.68
N SER A 20 10.41 -32.08 18.00
CA SER A 20 10.75 -33.15 17.05
C SER A 20 9.59 -34.13 16.79
N ALA A 21 8.63 -34.23 17.72
CA ALA A 21 7.38 -34.95 17.52
C ALA A 21 6.38 -34.19 16.63
N LEU A 22 6.54 -32.87 16.45
CA LEU A 22 5.79 -32.08 15.47
C LEU A 22 6.33 -32.33 14.06
N LYS A 23 6.14 -33.55 13.56
CA LYS A 23 6.32 -33.82 12.13
C LYS A 23 5.10 -33.28 11.41
N CYS A 24 5.32 -32.30 10.54
CA CYS A 24 4.32 -31.89 9.56
C CYS A 24 4.04 -33.12 8.68
N SER A 25 2.91 -33.80 8.91
CA SER A 25 2.50 -35.00 8.18
C SER A 25 2.02 -34.69 6.76
N GLU A 26 1.90 -33.41 6.43
CA GLU A 26 1.52 -32.94 5.11
C GLU A 26 2.76 -32.82 4.21
N ALA A 27 2.66 -33.40 3.01
CA ALA A 27 3.70 -33.26 1.99
C ALA A 27 3.98 -31.76 1.77
N PRO A 28 5.27 -31.35 1.64
CA PRO A 28 5.61 -29.95 1.48
C PRO A 28 4.91 -29.40 0.24
N ILE A 29 4.01 -28.43 0.45
CA ILE A 29 3.29 -27.77 -0.64
C ILE A 29 4.33 -26.99 -1.45
N ASN A 30 4.65 -27.51 -2.64
CA ASN A 30 5.53 -26.82 -3.57
C ASN A 30 4.76 -25.69 -4.26
N LEU A 31 4.73 -24.53 -3.62
CA LEU A 31 4.19 -23.32 -4.21
C LEU A 31 5.17 -22.81 -5.27
N ARG A 32 4.97 -23.20 -6.54
CA ARG A 32 5.70 -22.57 -7.65
C ARG A 32 5.09 -21.20 -7.93
N PRO A 33 5.84 -20.10 -7.74
CA PRO A 33 5.34 -18.78 -8.07
C PRO A 33 5.14 -18.68 -9.58
N ASN A 34 3.91 -18.41 -10.02
CA ASN A 34 3.63 -18.10 -11.42
C ASN A 34 4.01 -16.64 -11.68
N LYS A 35 5.26 -16.41 -12.09
CA LYS A 35 5.83 -15.08 -12.31
C LYS A 35 5.00 -14.24 -13.29
N GLN A 36 4.61 -14.82 -14.43
CA GLN A 36 3.81 -14.13 -15.45
C GLN A 36 2.46 -13.65 -14.91
N THR A 37 1.79 -14.48 -14.10
CA THR A 37 0.51 -14.13 -13.49
C THR A 37 0.69 -13.08 -12.40
N ALA A 38 1.78 -13.15 -11.64
CA ALA A 38 2.10 -12.15 -10.62
C ALA A 38 2.40 -10.79 -11.26
N GLU A 39 3.22 -10.75 -12.31
CA GLU A 39 3.59 -9.53 -13.04
C GLU A 39 2.37 -8.86 -13.68
N SER A 40 1.52 -9.64 -14.37
CA SER A 40 0.30 -9.11 -14.98
C SER A 40 -0.68 -8.55 -13.94
N LYS A 41 -0.78 -9.18 -12.75
CA LYS A 41 -1.56 -8.64 -11.63
C LYS A 41 -0.93 -7.38 -11.03
N CYS A 42 0.39 -7.34 -10.86
CA CYS A 42 1.10 -6.15 -10.36
C CYS A 42 0.89 -4.95 -11.27
N ARG A 43 0.88 -5.16 -12.60
CA ARG A 43 0.60 -4.08 -13.57
C ARG A 43 -0.75 -3.42 -13.34
N LEU A 44 -1.74 -4.18 -12.88
CA LEU A 44 -3.09 -3.69 -12.58
C LEU A 44 -3.29 -3.33 -11.11
N ALA A 45 -2.23 -3.39 -10.30
CA ALA A 45 -2.30 -3.06 -8.89
C ALA A 45 -1.76 -1.66 -8.61
N VAL A 46 -2.27 -1.09 -7.53
CA VAL A 46 -1.88 0.20 -6.96
C VAL A 46 -1.84 0.05 -5.45
N GLU A 47 -0.78 0.57 -4.84
CA GLU A 47 -0.68 0.73 -3.40
C GLU A 47 -1.24 2.06 -2.97
N VAL A 48 -2.05 2.02 -1.92
CA VAL A 48 -2.83 3.17 -1.47
C VAL A 48 -2.56 3.39 0.01
N LYS A 49 -2.00 4.54 0.35
CA LYS A 49 -1.82 4.98 1.75
C LYS A 49 -2.74 6.15 2.03
N ILE A 50 -3.53 6.06 3.09
CA ILE A 50 -4.40 7.14 3.54
C ILE A 50 -3.74 7.86 4.70
N LEU A 51 -3.43 9.14 4.50
CA LEU A 51 -2.83 10.01 5.50
C LEU A 51 -3.93 10.60 6.39
N GLY A 52 -4.11 10.00 7.57
CA GLY A 52 -5.07 10.45 8.56
C GLY A 52 -4.91 9.69 9.87
N GLU A 53 -5.47 10.25 10.93
CA GLU A 53 -5.43 9.65 12.28
C GLU A 53 -6.44 8.50 12.44
N CYS A 54 -7.48 8.48 11.60
CA CYS A 54 -8.50 7.44 11.62
C CYS A 54 -8.04 6.20 10.86
N ILE A 55 -8.18 5.02 11.48
CA ILE A 55 -7.97 3.74 10.79
C ILE A 55 -9.25 3.36 10.05
N PHE A 56 -9.13 3.12 8.75
CA PHE A 56 -10.28 2.77 7.93
C PHE A 56 -10.42 1.25 7.75
N VAL A 57 -11.64 0.76 7.98
CA VAL A 57 -11.97 -0.65 7.72
C VAL A 57 -12.12 -0.87 6.21
N ARG A 58 -11.65 -2.03 5.72
CA ARG A 58 -11.68 -2.41 4.29
C ARG A 58 -13.02 -2.16 3.59
N ARG A 59 -14.14 -2.41 4.26
CA ARG A 59 -15.48 -2.16 3.69
C ARG A 59 -15.73 -0.67 3.47
N ALA A 60 -15.44 0.16 4.46
CA ALA A 60 -15.61 1.62 4.36
C ALA A 60 -14.78 2.20 3.22
N ILE A 61 -13.53 1.76 3.07
CA ILE A 61 -12.67 2.15 1.94
C ILE A 61 -13.25 1.72 0.60
N LYS A 62 -13.75 0.48 0.50
CA LYS A 62 -14.34 -0.01 -0.74
C LYS A 62 -15.54 0.84 -1.16
N ASP A 63 -16.41 1.20 -0.21
CA ASP A 63 -17.61 1.98 -0.49
C ASP A 63 -17.25 3.44 -0.86
N LEU A 64 -16.37 4.07 -0.10
CA LEU A 64 -15.91 5.44 -0.36
C LEU A 64 -15.21 5.56 -1.72
N ILE A 65 -14.30 4.64 -2.04
CA ILE A 65 -13.56 4.67 -3.29
C ILE A 65 -14.47 4.42 -4.48
N SER A 66 -15.38 3.44 -4.37
CA SER A 66 -16.32 3.14 -5.45
C SER A 66 -17.19 4.35 -5.78
N ASN A 67 -17.57 5.13 -4.76
CA ASN A 67 -18.33 6.37 -4.93
C ASN A 67 -17.47 7.51 -5.51
N ALA A 68 -16.22 7.66 -5.04
CA ALA A 68 -15.35 8.76 -5.42
C ALA A 68 -14.80 8.62 -6.84
N TRP A 69 -14.28 7.44 -7.21
CA TRP A 69 -13.52 7.26 -8.45
C TRP A 69 -14.40 6.94 -9.66
N ARG A 70 -15.67 6.55 -9.44
CA ARG A 70 -16.66 6.21 -10.49
C ARG A 70 -16.08 5.22 -11.51
N LEU A 71 -15.54 4.13 -11.00
CA LEU A 71 -14.89 3.08 -11.80
C LEU A 71 -15.91 2.39 -12.71
N ARG A 72 -15.50 2.00 -13.91
CA ARG A 72 -16.37 1.33 -14.89
C ARG A 72 -16.39 -0.18 -14.69
N TYR A 73 -15.29 -0.72 -14.22
CA TYR A 73 -15.07 -2.14 -14.06
C TYR A 73 -14.89 -2.51 -12.58
N PRO A 74 -15.04 -3.79 -12.23
CA PRO A 74 -14.80 -4.25 -10.88
C PRO A 74 -13.34 -4.06 -10.47
N TRP A 75 -13.15 -4.00 -9.16
CA TRP A 75 -11.85 -3.91 -8.52
C TRP A 75 -11.95 -4.56 -7.13
N SER A 76 -10.80 -4.89 -6.55
CA SER A 76 -10.73 -5.53 -5.25
C SER A 76 -9.58 -4.96 -4.41
N ILE A 77 -9.70 -5.11 -3.10
CA ILE A 77 -8.60 -4.85 -2.17
C ILE A 77 -7.92 -6.19 -1.92
N GLY A 78 -6.62 -6.32 -2.19
CA GLY A 78 -5.83 -7.52 -1.89
C GLY A 78 -5.66 -7.76 -0.40
N SER A 79 -5.30 -8.99 -0.03
CA SER A 79 -5.08 -9.38 1.37
C SER A 79 -3.72 -8.95 1.94
N THR A 80 -2.86 -8.36 1.11
CA THR A 80 -1.45 -8.01 1.40
C THR A 80 -1.26 -6.60 1.99
N GLY A 81 -2.35 -5.87 2.24
CA GLY A 81 -2.30 -4.53 2.83
C GLY A 81 -2.21 -4.54 4.35
N PHE A 82 -1.58 -3.53 4.93
CA PHE A 82 -1.54 -3.28 6.37
C PHE A 82 -2.67 -2.32 6.74
N HIS A 83 -3.87 -2.87 6.91
CA HIS A 83 -5.08 -2.09 7.18
C HIS A 83 -4.98 -1.26 8.46
N GLU A 84 -4.22 -1.73 9.47
CA GLU A 84 -3.95 -1.00 10.72
C GLU A 84 -3.10 0.26 10.51
N GLN A 85 -2.41 0.36 9.37
CA GLN A 85 -1.57 1.51 8.99
C GLN A 85 -2.16 2.28 7.81
N ASN A 86 -3.46 2.09 7.52
CA ASN A 86 -4.13 2.69 6.38
C ASN A 86 -3.43 2.41 5.03
N LEU A 87 -2.74 1.27 4.93
CA LEU A 87 -2.10 0.81 3.70
C LEU A 87 -2.93 -0.29 3.05
N PHE A 88 -3.36 -0.04 1.82
CA PHE A 88 -4.24 -0.91 1.07
C PHE A 88 -3.58 -1.27 -0.25
N TYR A 89 -3.67 -2.55 -0.62
CA TYR A 89 -3.29 -3.02 -1.94
C TYR A 89 -4.55 -3.13 -2.78
N MET A 90 -4.67 -2.36 -3.85
CA MET A 90 -5.85 -2.39 -4.73
C MET A 90 -5.50 -3.05 -6.06
N ILE A 91 -6.38 -3.89 -6.55
CA ILE A 91 -6.23 -4.63 -7.80
C ILE A 91 -7.42 -4.29 -8.69
N PHE A 92 -7.13 -3.68 -9.83
CA PHE A 92 -8.12 -3.35 -10.85
C PHE A 92 -8.25 -4.50 -11.85
N ASP A 93 -9.45 -4.71 -12.40
CA ASP A 93 -9.62 -5.70 -13.48
C ASP A 93 -9.11 -5.15 -14.83
N TYR A 94 -9.12 -3.81 -15.00
CA TYR A 94 -8.75 -3.15 -16.24
C TYR A 94 -7.84 -1.94 -16.03
N GLU A 95 -6.87 -1.79 -16.92
CA GLU A 95 -5.87 -0.72 -16.87
C GLU A 95 -6.46 0.69 -17.03
N VAL A 96 -7.56 0.83 -17.80
CA VAL A 96 -8.22 2.12 -18.02
C VAL A 96 -8.68 2.78 -16.72
N ASP A 97 -9.18 1.98 -15.77
CA ASP A 97 -9.65 2.46 -14.49
C ASP A 97 -8.48 2.76 -13.56
N LYS A 98 -7.46 1.89 -13.53
CA LYS A 98 -6.20 2.18 -12.83
C LYS A 98 -5.60 3.51 -13.30
N ARG A 99 -5.44 3.68 -14.61
CA ARG A 99 -4.83 4.89 -15.20
C ARG A 99 -5.66 6.13 -14.87
N ARG A 100 -6.98 6.05 -14.99
CA ARG A 100 -7.88 7.14 -14.59
C ARG A 100 -7.68 7.55 -13.13
N VAL A 101 -7.57 6.59 -12.21
CA VAL A 101 -7.30 6.87 -10.80
C VAL A 101 -5.93 7.50 -10.62
N MET A 102 -4.91 6.99 -11.31
CA MET A 102 -3.54 7.50 -11.27
C MET A 102 -3.35 8.83 -12.02
N ASP A 103 -4.26 9.27 -12.88
CA ASP A 103 -4.13 10.55 -13.63
C ASP A 103 -4.92 11.68 -12.97
N LEU A 104 -5.93 11.35 -12.15
CA LEU A 104 -6.86 12.32 -11.54
C LEU A 104 -6.53 12.64 -10.08
N TYR A 105 -5.35 12.29 -9.58
CA TYR A 105 -4.89 12.72 -8.25
C TYR A 105 -4.73 14.25 -8.19
N PRO A 106 -4.74 14.87 -7.00
CA PRO A 106 -4.82 14.30 -5.65
C PRO A 106 -6.23 13.81 -5.30
N TRP A 107 -6.30 12.74 -4.51
CA TRP A 107 -7.55 12.21 -3.97
C TRP A 107 -7.68 12.47 -2.47
N TYR A 108 -8.92 12.63 -2.02
CA TYR A 108 -9.25 12.85 -0.61
C TYR A 108 -10.49 12.05 -0.24
N ILE A 109 -10.50 11.50 0.97
CA ILE A 109 -11.62 10.79 1.57
C ILE A 109 -11.75 11.29 3.00
N ASP A 110 -12.92 11.82 3.36
CA ASP A 110 -13.23 12.28 4.72
C ASP A 110 -12.15 13.22 5.32
N GLY A 111 -11.67 14.16 4.50
CA GLY A 111 -10.60 15.09 4.90
C GLY A 111 -9.18 14.50 4.93
N ALA A 112 -9.03 13.18 4.82
CA ALA A 112 -7.73 12.51 4.74
C ALA A 112 -7.22 12.46 3.29
N HIS A 113 -5.91 12.67 3.12
CA HIS A 113 -5.28 12.64 1.79
C HIS A 113 -4.92 11.20 1.41
N ILE A 114 -5.15 10.84 0.15
CA ILE A 114 -4.81 9.52 -0.37
C ILE A 114 -3.58 9.64 -1.25
N MET A 115 -2.55 8.89 -0.89
CA MET A 115 -1.37 8.68 -1.69
C MET A 115 -1.52 7.40 -2.51
N LEU A 116 -1.19 7.48 -3.78
CA LEU A 116 -1.20 6.35 -4.71
C LEU A 116 0.22 6.11 -5.20
N CYS A 117 0.63 4.84 -5.21
CA CYS A 117 1.89 4.41 -5.80
C CYS A 117 1.64 3.20 -6.70
N ASP A 118 2.28 3.19 -7.87
CA ASP A 118 2.24 2.00 -8.73
C ASP A 118 2.88 0.81 -8.03
N SER A 119 2.24 -0.35 -8.13
CA SER A 119 2.81 -1.59 -7.60
C SER A 119 3.86 -2.16 -8.57
N PHE A 120 5.03 -2.52 -8.04
CA PHE A 120 6.09 -3.19 -8.79
C PHE A 120 6.27 -4.63 -8.27
N SER A 121 6.54 -5.58 -9.16
CA SER A 121 6.72 -7.00 -8.80
C SER A 121 7.89 -7.24 -7.84
N ASP A 122 8.85 -6.32 -7.83
CA ASP A 122 10.14 -6.50 -7.16
C ASP A 122 10.17 -5.86 -5.76
N VAL A 123 9.11 -5.14 -5.39
CA VAL A 123 9.02 -4.39 -4.13
C VAL A 123 7.91 -4.99 -3.27
N THR A 124 8.24 -5.35 -2.03
CA THR A 124 7.22 -5.78 -1.06
C THR A 124 6.38 -4.59 -0.63
N THR A 125 5.09 -4.79 -0.33
CA THR A 125 4.15 -3.73 0.10
C THR A 125 4.64 -2.89 1.29
N LEU A 126 5.56 -3.41 2.10
CA LEU A 126 6.18 -2.69 3.23
C LEU A 126 7.27 -1.69 2.81
N GLN A 127 7.81 -1.83 1.61
CA GLN A 127 8.99 -1.10 1.16
C GLN A 127 8.65 0.07 0.22
N THR A 128 7.38 0.22 -0.15
CA THR A 128 6.94 1.32 -1.01
C THR A 128 7.09 2.65 -0.29
N ASP A 129 7.84 3.54 -0.92
CA ASP A 129 8.16 4.84 -0.35
C ASP A 129 7.02 5.83 -0.59
N PHE A 130 6.29 6.15 0.48
CA PHE A 130 5.27 7.20 0.50
C PHE A 130 5.83 8.54 1.02
N SER A 131 7.14 8.78 0.94
CA SER A 131 7.75 10.03 1.39
C SER A 131 7.30 11.26 0.61
N TYR A 132 6.79 11.05 -0.61
CA TYR A 132 6.47 12.13 -1.55
C TYR A 132 5.05 11.97 -2.08
N PHE A 133 4.32 13.09 -2.16
CA PHE A 133 3.02 13.15 -2.81
C PHE A 133 2.93 14.39 -3.70
N CYS A 134 2.04 14.32 -4.68
CA CYS A 134 1.75 15.43 -5.58
C CYS A 134 0.40 16.05 -5.20
N PHE A 135 0.33 17.38 -5.24
CA PHE A 135 -0.91 18.12 -5.01
C PHE A 135 -0.97 19.36 -5.91
N TRP A 136 -2.19 19.85 -6.13
CA TRP A 136 -2.40 21.07 -6.88
C TRP A 136 -2.07 22.29 -6.02
N VAL A 137 -1.22 23.18 -6.56
CA VAL A 137 -0.94 24.48 -5.97
C VAL A 137 -1.61 25.55 -6.83
N GLN A 138 -2.46 26.36 -6.21
CA GLN A 138 -2.99 27.55 -6.85
C GLN A 138 -2.14 28.75 -6.47
N ALA A 139 -1.39 29.29 -7.44
CA ALA A 139 -0.60 30.49 -7.27
C ALA A 139 -1.42 31.74 -7.63
N TYR A 140 -1.38 32.74 -6.76
CA TYR A 140 -2.04 34.02 -6.97
C TYR A 140 -1.02 35.12 -7.25
N LYS A 141 -1.42 36.13 -8.03
CA LYS A 141 -0.61 37.34 -8.32
C LYS A 141 0.73 37.02 -9.01
N ILE A 142 0.75 36.05 -9.93
CA ILE A 142 1.92 35.78 -10.77
C ILE A 142 2.18 37.01 -11.66
N PRO A 143 3.39 37.61 -11.66
CA PRO A 143 3.74 38.72 -12.54
C PRO A 143 3.43 38.40 -14.01
N THR A 144 2.83 39.35 -14.73
CA THR A 144 2.45 39.19 -16.15
C THR A 144 3.63 38.95 -17.08
N THR A 145 4.85 39.27 -16.64
CA THR A 145 6.09 38.98 -17.38
C THR A 145 6.43 37.49 -17.47
N LEU A 146 5.80 36.64 -16.64
CA LEU A 146 5.97 35.19 -16.63
C LEU A 146 4.79 34.45 -17.26
N GLN A 147 3.77 35.16 -17.74
CA GLN A 147 2.64 34.56 -18.45
C GLN A 147 3.02 34.33 -19.91
N THR A 148 3.49 33.12 -20.25
CA THR A 148 3.32 32.61 -21.62
C THR A 148 1.89 32.11 -21.80
N ASP A 149 1.36 32.12 -23.03
CA ASP A 149 -0.07 32.14 -23.45
C ASP A 149 -1.03 31.05 -22.92
N PHE A 150 -0.65 30.25 -21.92
CA PHE A 150 -1.54 29.32 -21.24
C PHE A 150 -2.05 29.93 -19.94
N SER A 151 -3.27 30.49 -20.03
CA SER A 151 -4.09 30.76 -18.85
C SER A 151 -4.24 29.44 -18.08
N TYR A 152 -3.88 29.43 -16.79
CA TYR A 152 -3.71 28.27 -15.90
C TYR A 152 -2.35 27.54 -16.03
N PHE A 153 -1.32 28.10 -15.39
CA PHE A 153 -0.11 27.34 -15.07
C PHE A 153 -0.38 26.39 -13.90
N CYS A 154 -0.61 25.12 -14.20
CA CYS A 154 -0.43 24.04 -13.24
C CYS A 154 1.06 23.72 -13.15
N PHE A 155 1.74 24.18 -12.11
CA PHE A 155 3.10 23.73 -11.83
C PHE A 155 3.03 22.34 -11.19
N TRP A 156 3.73 21.38 -11.78
CA TRP A 156 4.17 20.19 -11.05
C TRP A 156 5.16 20.64 -9.97
N VAL A 157 4.70 20.76 -8.73
CA VAL A 157 5.63 20.97 -7.61
C VAL A 157 6.15 19.61 -7.19
N GLN A 158 7.46 19.44 -7.35
CA GLN A 158 8.18 18.25 -6.96
C GLN A 158 8.12 18.08 -5.44
N ALA A 159 7.33 17.08 -5.02
CA ALA A 159 7.62 16.16 -3.92
C ALA A 159 8.02 16.81 -2.57
N TYR A 160 7.04 17.11 -1.71
CA TYR A 160 7.33 17.49 -0.32
C TYR A 160 7.58 16.25 0.54
N LYS A 161 8.68 16.25 1.30
CA LYS A 161 8.99 15.19 2.26
C LYS A 161 8.01 15.26 3.43
N ILE A 162 7.20 14.21 3.61
CA ILE A 162 6.27 14.11 4.74
C ILE A 162 7.08 13.95 6.05
N PRO A 163 6.83 14.75 7.10
CA PRO A 163 7.47 14.55 8.39
C PRO A 163 7.10 13.18 8.99
N PRO A 164 8.02 12.48 9.69
CA PRO A 164 7.80 11.12 10.19
C PRO A 164 6.65 10.99 11.21
N LYS A 165 6.06 12.09 11.68
CA LYS A 165 4.88 12.07 12.56
C LYS A 165 3.57 11.73 11.82
N PHE A 166 3.59 11.80 10.48
CA PHE A 166 2.44 11.55 9.61
C PHE A 166 2.62 10.31 8.72
N LEU A 167 3.74 9.59 8.87
CA LEU A 167 4.05 8.33 8.19
C LEU A 167 3.77 7.15 9.12
#